data_AF-A0A563CUM9-F1
#
_entry.id   AF-A0A563CUM9-F1
#
_cell.length_a   1.000
_cell.length_b   1.000
_cell.length_c   1.000
_cell.angle_alpha   90.00
_cell.angle_beta   90.00
_cell.angle_gamma   90.00
#
_symmetry.space_group_name_H-M   'P 1'
#
loop_
_entity.id
_entity.type
_entity.pdbx_description
1 polymer ?
#
loop_
_entity_poly.entity_id
_entity_poly.type
_entity_poly.pdbx_seq_one_letter_code
_entity_poly.pdbx_strand_id
1 'polypeptide(L)'
;MQIQKQPPRLSRYANIGRKKSPVRKVHRQPTGKFGKLVAWWQGLSRKQKVAVVGGPILAIMIIIPVVTYIMLANDIRDVERLMNRNNTGIVLKDRNGKTFYSIGRAEKRNIVKLDQISDHMKNALLASEDKDFYKHGGFNLFSIARAAVTRHGGGSTITQQLVKNTLLSDEHSLMRKYQEFFMSIAVE
;
A
#
# COMPACT_ATOMS: atom_id res chain seq x y z
N MET A 1 51.03 -42.01 -60.20
CA MET A 1 50.24 -42.04 -58.95
C MET A 1 51.00 -41.26 -57.90
N GLN A 2 50.45 -40.16 -57.39
CA GLN A 2 51.15 -39.19 -56.53
C GLN A 2 51.36 -39.73 -55.10
N ILE A 3 52.57 -39.62 -54.57
CA ILE A 3 52.90 -39.96 -53.19
C ILE A 3 52.69 -38.72 -52.32
N GLN A 4 51.65 -38.74 -51.48
CA GLN A 4 51.34 -37.67 -50.54
C GLN A 4 52.22 -37.79 -49.29
N LYS A 5 53.21 -36.90 -49.13
CA LYS A 5 54.02 -36.80 -47.89
C LYS A 5 53.23 -36.01 -46.84
N GLN A 6 52.92 -36.63 -45.71
CA GLN A 6 52.38 -35.94 -44.53
C GLN A 6 53.48 -35.10 -43.86
N PRO A 7 53.20 -33.87 -43.39
CA PRO A 7 54.19 -33.06 -42.69
C PRO A 7 54.43 -33.58 -41.25
N PRO A 8 55.63 -33.34 -40.68
CA PRO A 8 56.02 -33.83 -39.36
C PRO A 8 55.14 -33.23 -38.26
N ARG A 9 54.66 -34.08 -37.34
CA ARG A 9 53.93 -33.68 -36.13
C ARG A 9 54.89 -32.98 -35.17
N LEU A 10 54.89 -31.65 -35.19
CA LEU A 10 55.65 -30.83 -34.23
C LEU A 10 55.02 -30.91 -32.83
N SER A 11 55.86 -31.43 -31.93
CA SER A 11 55.75 -31.59 -30.47
C SER A 11 54.73 -30.75 -29.71
N ARG A 12 53.95 -31.47 -28.88
CA ARG A 12 52.97 -31.04 -27.87
C ARG A 12 53.56 -30.26 -26.67
N TYR A 13 54.78 -29.73 -26.77
CA TYR A 13 55.54 -29.15 -25.66
C TYR A 13 56.03 -27.71 -25.89
N ALA A 14 55.54 -27.01 -26.92
CA ALA A 14 55.98 -25.65 -27.25
C ALA A 14 55.45 -24.53 -26.31
N ASN A 15 54.95 -24.86 -25.10
CA ASN A 15 54.29 -23.88 -24.22
C ASN A 15 54.71 -23.94 -22.73
N ILE A 16 55.95 -24.36 -22.41
CA ILE A 16 56.42 -24.45 -21.02
C ILE A 16 57.09 -23.14 -20.52
N GLY A 17 57.30 -22.14 -21.38
CA GLY A 17 58.12 -20.96 -21.03
C GLY A 17 57.42 -19.60 -20.90
N ARG A 18 56.12 -19.46 -21.17
CA ARG A 18 55.48 -18.13 -21.11
C ARG A 18 55.11 -17.80 -19.66
N LYS A 19 55.96 -17.02 -18.97
CA LYS A 19 55.53 -16.20 -17.82
C LYS A 19 54.28 -15.45 -18.25
N LYS A 20 53.12 -15.78 -17.66
CA LYS A 20 51.90 -14.98 -17.82
C LYS A 20 52.24 -13.59 -17.29
N SER A 21 52.40 -12.61 -18.18
CA SER A 21 52.49 -11.20 -17.79
C SER A 21 51.29 -10.89 -16.89
N PRO A 22 51.47 -10.16 -15.77
CA PRO A 22 50.36 -9.85 -14.90
C PRO A 22 49.33 -9.08 -15.74
N VAL A 23 48.14 -9.66 -15.87
CA VAL A 23 47.02 -8.98 -16.53
C VAL A 23 46.73 -7.75 -15.67
N ARG A 24 47.24 -6.59 -16.09
CA ARG A 24 46.98 -5.31 -15.46
C ARG A 24 45.46 -5.12 -15.57
N LYS A 25 44.74 -5.28 -14.44
CA LYS A 25 43.30 -5.04 -14.38
C LYS A 25 43.09 -3.58 -14.79
N VAL A 26 42.71 -3.36 -16.04
CA VAL A 26 42.34 -2.04 -16.53
C VAL A 26 41.08 -1.66 -15.78
N HIS A 27 41.22 -0.76 -14.81
CA HIS A 27 40.09 -0.13 -14.14
C HIS A 27 39.38 0.73 -15.19
N ARG A 28 38.48 0.11 -15.96
CA ARG A 28 37.61 0.82 -16.88
C ARG A 28 36.68 1.66 -16.01
N GLN A 29 36.97 2.96 -15.90
CA GLN A 29 36.04 3.88 -15.26
C GLN A 29 34.71 3.79 -16.01
N PRO A 30 33.59 3.61 -15.31
CA PRO A 30 32.30 3.47 -15.96
C PRO A 30 31.95 4.76 -16.72
N THR A 31 32.05 4.70 -18.04
CA THR A 31 31.73 5.83 -18.93
C THR A 31 30.22 5.88 -19.17
N GLY A 32 29.55 6.81 -18.51
CA GLY A 32 28.11 7.08 -18.66
C GLY A 32 27.40 7.31 -17.33
N LYS A 33 26.32 8.12 -17.31
CA LYS A 33 25.51 8.39 -16.09
C LYS A 33 25.04 7.08 -15.42
N PHE A 34 24.63 6.11 -16.24
CA PHE A 34 24.23 4.77 -15.80
C PHE A 34 25.38 3.98 -15.16
N GLY A 35 26.58 4.02 -15.75
CA GLY A 35 27.73 3.30 -15.21
C GLY A 35 28.20 3.86 -13.86
N LYS A 36 28.11 5.18 -13.66
CA LYS A 36 28.44 5.82 -12.37
C LYS A 36 27.46 5.39 -11.26
N LEU A 37 26.17 5.28 -11.56
CA LEU A 37 25.14 4.80 -10.63
C LEU A 37 25.38 3.34 -10.21
N VAL A 38 25.70 2.46 -11.17
CA VAL A 38 25.97 1.05 -10.90
C VAL A 38 27.23 0.87 -10.05
N ALA A 39 28.31 1.61 -10.36
CA ALA A 39 29.55 1.54 -9.58
C ALA A 39 29.39 2.11 -8.16
N TRP A 40 28.64 3.21 -8.02
CA TRP A 40 28.26 3.75 -6.71
C TRP A 40 27.48 2.71 -5.90
N TRP A 41 26.47 2.07 -6.50
CA TRP A 41 25.67 1.04 -5.83
C TRP A 41 26.51 -0.17 -5.42
N GLN A 42 27.38 -0.66 -6.30
CA GLN A 42 28.24 -1.81 -6.00
C GLN A 42 29.24 -1.53 -4.87
N GLY A 43 29.72 -0.29 -4.74
CA GLY A 43 30.64 0.16 -3.69
C GLY A 43 30.03 0.30 -2.29
N LEU A 44 28.70 0.26 -2.14
CA LEU A 44 28.04 0.35 -0.85
C LEU A 44 28.09 -0.98 -0.07
N SER A 45 28.31 -0.87 1.25
CA SER A 45 28.15 -1.99 2.18
C SER A 45 26.70 -2.49 2.23
N ARG A 46 26.47 -3.75 2.60
CA ARG A 46 25.11 -4.33 2.72
C ARG A 46 24.19 -3.46 3.59
N LYS A 47 24.70 -2.89 4.68
CA LYS A 47 23.94 -1.98 5.57
C LYS A 47 23.55 -0.67 4.87
N GLN A 48 24.44 -0.11 4.06
CA GLN A 48 24.19 1.13 3.31
C GLN A 48 23.20 0.89 2.16
N LYS A 49 23.28 -0.26 1.49
CA LYS A 49 22.28 -0.65 0.47
C LYS A 49 20.88 -0.76 1.07
N VAL A 50 20.76 -1.42 2.23
CA VAL A 50 19.49 -1.51 2.96
C VAL A 50 19.00 -0.13 3.38
N ALA A 51 19.86 0.75 3.87
CA ALA A 51 19.47 2.12 4.26
C ALA A 51 18.99 2.96 3.06
N VAL A 52 19.67 2.85 1.91
CA VAL A 52 19.32 3.60 0.69
C VAL A 52 17.96 3.17 0.12
N VAL A 53 17.57 1.91 0.29
CA VAL A 53 16.25 1.42 -0.16
C VAL A 53 15.19 1.59 0.93
N GLY A 54 15.51 1.17 2.14
CA GLY A 54 14.59 1.16 3.28
C GLY A 54 14.25 2.56 3.78
N GLY A 55 15.19 3.50 3.73
CA GLY A 55 14.98 4.88 4.15
C GLY A 55 13.83 5.57 3.39
N PRO A 56 13.86 5.61 2.04
CA PRO A 56 12.75 6.15 1.26
C PRO A 56 11.42 5.44 1.50
N ILE A 57 11.42 4.12 1.61
CA ILE A 57 10.19 3.35 1.88
C ILE A 57 9.60 3.72 3.24
N LEU A 58 10.43 3.78 4.28
CA LEU A 58 10.02 4.15 5.63
C LEU A 58 9.53 5.61 5.69
N ALA A 59 10.20 6.51 4.97
CA ALA A 59 9.74 7.89 4.84
C ALA A 59 8.34 7.94 4.19
N ILE A 60 8.10 7.21 3.11
CA ILE A 60 6.78 7.13 2.46
C ILE A 60 5.74 6.56 3.43
N MET A 61 6.06 5.50 4.15
CA MET A 61 5.15 4.89 5.14
C MET A 61 4.75 5.88 6.24
N ILE A 62 5.61 6.81 6.63
CA ILE A 62 5.29 7.83 7.65
C ILE A 62 4.61 9.05 7.03
N ILE A 63 5.06 9.50 5.86
CA ILE A 63 4.56 10.72 5.21
C ILE A 63 3.11 10.54 4.77
N ILE A 64 2.77 9.42 4.12
CA ILE A 64 1.42 9.19 3.59
C ILE A 64 0.33 9.32 4.67
N PRO A 65 0.38 8.63 5.82
CA PRO A 65 -0.68 8.71 6.82
C PRO A 65 -0.70 10.07 7.50
N VAL A 66 0.45 10.72 7.70
CA VAL A 66 0.52 12.09 8.25
C VAL A 66 -0.13 13.09 7.30
N VAL A 67 0.23 13.06 6.02
CA VAL A 67 -0.38 13.93 5.00
C VAL A 67 -1.88 13.65 4.87
N THR A 68 -2.27 12.37 4.84
CA THR A 68 -3.68 11.97 4.78
C THR A 68 -4.45 12.50 5.99
N TYR A 69 -3.90 12.36 7.20
CA TYR A 69 -4.48 12.91 8.43
C TYR A 69 -4.62 14.43 8.34
N ILE A 70 -3.58 15.16 7.96
CA ILE A 70 -3.62 16.63 7.85
C ILE A 70 -4.72 17.07 6.86
N MET A 71 -4.83 16.38 5.72
CA MET A 71 -5.86 16.68 4.72
C MET A 71 -7.28 16.38 5.20
N LEU A 72 -7.46 15.40 6.09
CA LEU A 72 -8.76 14.94 6.58
C LEU A 72 -9.09 15.40 8.01
N ALA A 73 -8.19 16.09 8.70
CA ALA A 73 -8.33 16.42 10.11
C ALA A 73 -9.58 17.28 10.40
N ASN A 74 -9.92 18.17 9.49
CA ASN A 74 -11.13 18.99 9.60
C ASN A 74 -12.41 18.18 9.37
N ASP A 75 -12.34 17.14 8.53
CA ASP A 75 -13.45 16.22 8.35
C ASP A 75 -13.60 15.39 9.63
N ILE A 76 -12.53 14.73 10.10
CA ILE A 76 -12.53 13.87 11.30
C ILE A 76 -13.07 14.58 12.56
N ARG A 77 -12.76 15.87 12.74
CA ARG A 77 -13.21 16.64 13.91
C ARG A 77 -14.68 17.07 13.88
N ASP A 78 -15.34 16.96 12.73
CA ASP A 78 -16.71 17.45 12.52
C ASP A 78 -17.59 16.33 11.96
N VAL A 79 -18.50 15.82 12.79
CA VAL A 79 -19.40 14.72 12.45
C VAL A 79 -20.26 15.04 11.22
N GLU A 80 -20.71 16.28 11.07
CA GLU A 80 -21.53 16.66 9.92
C GLU A 80 -20.71 16.62 8.63
N ARG A 81 -19.46 17.09 8.68
CA ARG A 81 -18.53 16.99 7.55
C ARG A 81 -18.19 15.54 7.23
N LEU A 82 -17.88 14.70 8.23
CA LEU A 82 -17.67 13.26 8.03
C LEU A 82 -18.84 12.61 7.29
N MET A 83 -20.06 12.91 7.71
CA MET A 83 -21.26 12.31 7.15
C MET A 83 -21.60 12.84 5.76
N ASN A 84 -21.23 14.09 5.44
CA ASN A 84 -21.57 14.74 4.17
C ASN A 84 -20.44 14.72 3.14
N ARG A 85 -19.21 14.40 3.51
CA ARG A 85 -18.03 14.44 2.61
C ARG A 85 -18.21 13.61 1.34
N ASN A 86 -18.79 12.43 1.49
CA ASN A 86 -19.01 11.51 0.37
C ASN A 86 -20.42 11.62 -0.23
N ASN A 87 -21.20 12.63 0.17
CA ASN A 87 -22.58 12.87 -0.28
C ASN A 87 -22.60 13.65 -1.61
N THR A 88 -21.94 13.11 -2.62
CA THR A 88 -21.80 13.74 -3.94
C THR A 88 -22.98 13.37 -4.84
N GLY A 89 -23.81 14.35 -5.18
CA GLY A 89 -24.91 14.12 -6.11
C GLY A 89 -25.86 15.31 -6.24
N ILE A 90 -26.90 15.13 -7.05
CA ILE A 90 -27.87 16.18 -7.37
C ILE A 90 -29.19 15.84 -6.70
N VAL A 91 -29.77 16.79 -5.98
CA VAL A 91 -31.10 16.68 -5.36
C VAL A 91 -32.03 17.69 -6.02
N LEU A 92 -33.04 17.19 -6.74
CA LEU A 92 -34.08 18.03 -7.34
C LEU A 92 -35.27 18.15 -6.38
N LYS A 93 -35.62 19.39 -6.04
CA LYS A 93 -36.73 19.74 -5.16
C LYS A 93 -37.81 20.47 -5.95
N ASP A 94 -39.07 20.24 -5.60
CA ASP A 94 -40.21 20.99 -6.15
C ASP A 94 -40.28 22.42 -5.58
N ARG A 95 -41.25 23.22 -6.03
CA ARG A 95 -41.48 24.60 -5.54
C ARG A 95 -41.76 24.70 -4.04
N ASN A 96 -42.17 23.60 -3.41
CA ASN A 96 -42.47 23.51 -1.98
C ASN A 96 -41.27 22.96 -1.18
N GLY A 97 -40.12 22.72 -1.84
CA GLY A 97 -38.92 22.15 -1.23
C GLY A 97 -38.94 20.62 -1.05
N LYS A 98 -39.97 19.92 -1.55
CA LYS A 98 -40.06 18.45 -1.47
C LYS A 98 -39.15 17.83 -2.52
N THR A 99 -38.23 16.98 -2.06
CA THR A 99 -37.36 16.21 -2.96
C THR A 99 -38.19 15.18 -3.73
N PHE A 100 -38.13 15.21 -5.07
CA PHE A 100 -38.80 14.23 -5.93
C PHE A 100 -37.81 13.40 -6.74
N TYR A 101 -36.55 13.82 -6.82
CA TYR A 101 -35.50 13.08 -7.51
C TYR A 101 -34.13 13.35 -6.89
N SER A 102 -33.30 12.32 -6.81
CA SER A 102 -31.90 12.42 -6.41
C SER A 102 -31.05 11.43 -7.19
N ILE A 103 -29.86 11.85 -7.60
CA ILE A 103 -28.89 11.00 -8.32
C ILE A 103 -27.49 11.14 -7.72
N GLY A 104 -26.70 10.08 -7.81
CA GLY A 104 -25.37 9.99 -7.20
C GLY A 104 -25.45 9.48 -5.77
N ARG A 105 -24.44 9.83 -4.95
CA ARG A 105 -24.42 9.57 -3.51
C ARG A 105 -25.23 10.56 -2.70
N ALA A 106 -25.88 11.55 -3.35
CA ALA A 106 -26.88 12.45 -2.75
C ALA A 106 -28.18 11.73 -2.39
N GLU A 107 -28.06 10.61 -1.69
CA GLU A 107 -29.20 9.89 -1.17
C GLU A 107 -29.77 10.62 0.04
N LYS A 108 -31.08 10.49 0.23
CA LYS A 108 -31.76 10.99 1.41
C LYS A 108 -31.33 10.16 2.63
N ARG A 109 -30.26 10.61 3.31
CA ARG A 109 -29.86 10.07 4.60
C ARG A 109 -30.79 10.60 5.69
N ASN A 110 -31.55 9.71 6.29
CA ASN A 110 -32.27 10.02 7.53
C ASN A 110 -31.32 9.75 8.68
N ILE A 111 -30.83 10.80 9.33
CA ILE A 111 -29.99 10.67 10.53
C ILE A 111 -30.91 10.22 11.67
N VAL A 112 -30.64 9.03 12.20
CA VAL A 112 -31.37 8.44 13.32
C VAL A 112 -30.40 8.37 14.49
N LYS A 113 -30.86 8.77 15.68
CA LYS A 113 -30.04 8.67 16.89
C LYS A 113 -29.88 7.20 17.29
N LEU A 114 -28.75 6.86 17.91
CA LEU A 114 -28.43 5.47 18.27
C LEU A 114 -29.44 4.85 19.27
N ASP A 115 -30.08 5.67 20.10
CA ASP A 115 -31.12 5.28 21.07
C ASP A 115 -32.46 4.95 20.40
N GLN A 116 -32.69 5.44 19.18
CA GLN A 116 -33.87 5.12 18.36
C GLN A 116 -33.70 3.81 17.59
N ILE A 117 -32.50 3.20 17.63
CA ILE A 117 -32.19 1.94 16.98
C ILE A 117 -32.45 0.79 17.96
N SER A 118 -33.32 -0.15 17.56
CA SER A 118 -33.61 -1.37 18.33
C SER A 118 -32.33 -2.13 18.72
N ASP A 119 -32.29 -2.61 19.96
CA ASP A 119 -31.17 -3.40 20.48
C ASP A 119 -30.93 -4.66 19.66
N HIS A 120 -31.98 -5.28 19.13
CA HIS A 120 -31.84 -6.45 18.24
C HIS A 120 -31.07 -6.10 16.96
N MET A 121 -31.30 -4.91 16.39
CA MET A 121 -30.59 -4.47 15.19
C MET A 121 -29.12 -4.15 15.49
N LYS A 122 -28.85 -3.45 16.61
CA LYS A 122 -27.47 -3.21 17.07
C LYS A 122 -26.73 -4.52 17.28
N ASN A 123 -27.33 -5.46 18.01
CA ASN A 123 -26.71 -6.75 18.31
C ASN A 123 -26.51 -7.62 17.07
N ALA A 124 -27.44 -7.62 16.11
CA ALA A 124 -27.30 -8.34 14.85
C ALA A 124 -26.13 -7.79 14.02
N LEU A 125 -26.01 -6.47 13.91
CA LEU A 125 -24.90 -5.83 13.20
C LEU A 125 -23.56 -6.14 13.86
N LEU A 126 -23.47 -5.99 15.18
CA LEU A 126 -22.26 -6.32 15.93
C LEU A 126 -21.89 -7.80 15.75
N ALA A 127 -22.84 -8.72 15.88
CA ALA A 127 -22.57 -10.15 15.74
C ALA A 127 -22.08 -10.54 14.33
N SER A 128 -22.58 -9.86 13.29
CA SER A 128 -22.23 -10.15 11.88
C SER A 128 -20.92 -9.48 11.45
N GLU A 129 -20.73 -8.21 11.81
CA GLU A 129 -19.64 -7.38 11.28
C GLU A 129 -18.46 -7.28 12.24
N ASP A 130 -18.72 -7.02 13.52
CA ASP A 130 -17.67 -6.72 14.49
C ASP A 130 -18.10 -7.03 15.94
N LYS A 131 -18.01 -8.31 16.31
CA LYS A 131 -18.56 -8.84 17.57
C LYS A 131 -17.92 -8.26 18.84
N ASP A 132 -16.70 -7.74 18.70
CA ASP A 132 -15.91 -7.20 19.80
C ASP A 132 -15.73 -5.68 19.65
N PHE A 133 -16.58 -5.01 18.86
CA PHE A 133 -16.51 -3.58 18.56
C PHE A 133 -16.20 -2.70 19.79
N TYR A 134 -16.97 -2.88 20.87
CA TYR A 134 -16.80 -2.09 22.10
C TYR A 134 -15.56 -2.47 22.94
N LYS A 135 -14.77 -3.46 22.53
CA LYS A 135 -13.59 -3.96 23.26
C LYS A 135 -12.27 -3.65 22.57
N HIS A 136 -12.30 -3.03 21.40
CA HIS A 136 -11.10 -2.61 20.67
C HIS A 136 -11.25 -1.17 20.16
N GLY A 137 -10.13 -0.56 19.77
CA GLY A 137 -10.14 0.74 19.10
C GLY A 137 -10.37 0.61 17.60
N GLY A 138 -9.73 1.49 16.82
CA GLY A 138 -9.97 1.60 15.37
C GLY A 138 -9.70 0.34 14.54
N PHE A 139 -9.05 -0.69 15.08
CA PHE A 139 -8.85 -1.98 14.43
C PHE A 139 -8.76 -3.13 15.45
N ASN A 140 -8.99 -4.36 14.97
CA ASN A 140 -8.92 -5.57 15.79
C ASN A 140 -7.88 -6.54 15.24
N LEU A 141 -6.72 -6.59 15.89
CA LEU A 141 -5.60 -7.44 15.47
C LEU A 141 -5.96 -8.94 15.47
N PHE A 142 -6.75 -9.39 16.45
CA PHE A 142 -7.21 -10.78 16.51
C PHE A 142 -8.15 -11.12 15.36
N SER A 143 -9.06 -10.21 14.98
CA SER A 143 -9.93 -10.41 13.81
C SER A 143 -9.15 -10.42 12.50
N ILE A 144 -8.14 -9.55 12.34
CA ILE A 144 -7.25 -9.55 11.16
C ILE A 144 -6.46 -10.87 11.09
N ALA A 145 -5.83 -11.29 12.18
CA ALA A 145 -5.04 -12.52 12.23
C ALA A 145 -5.92 -13.75 11.96
N ARG A 146 -7.11 -13.81 12.58
CA ARG A 146 -8.09 -14.87 12.33
C ARG A 146 -8.46 -14.92 10.85
N ALA A 147 -8.86 -13.80 10.27
CA ALA A 147 -9.26 -13.72 8.86
C ALA A 147 -8.11 -14.11 7.91
N ALA A 148 -6.86 -13.78 8.23
CA ALA A 148 -5.70 -14.18 7.45
C ALA A 148 -5.46 -15.70 7.47
N VAL A 149 -5.68 -16.35 8.62
CA VAL A 149 -5.48 -17.80 8.80
C VAL A 149 -6.66 -18.60 8.27
N THR A 150 -7.89 -18.24 8.66
CA THR A 150 -9.08 -19.00 8.29
C THR A 150 -9.52 -18.70 6.87
N ARG A 151 -9.18 -17.52 6.32
CA ARG A 151 -9.72 -16.99 5.06
C ARG A 151 -11.26 -16.89 5.05
N HIS A 152 -11.88 -16.91 6.22
CA HIS A 152 -13.32 -16.82 6.42
C HIS A 152 -13.64 -15.65 7.37
N GLY A 153 -14.67 -14.87 7.02
CA GLY A 153 -15.08 -13.67 7.76
C GLY A 153 -14.22 -12.43 7.42
N GLY A 154 -14.81 -11.24 7.57
CA GLY A 154 -14.11 -9.98 7.39
C GLY A 154 -13.17 -9.69 8.56
N GLY A 155 -11.93 -9.26 8.27
CA GLY A 155 -10.99 -8.79 9.29
C GLY A 155 -11.14 -7.31 9.64
N SER A 156 -12.07 -6.60 8.98
CA SER A 156 -12.21 -5.15 9.14
C SER A 156 -13.22 -4.79 10.23
N THR A 157 -12.94 -3.76 11.02
CA THR A 157 -13.84 -3.26 12.07
C THR A 157 -14.91 -2.31 11.53
N ILE A 158 -15.96 -2.04 12.31
CA ILE A 158 -16.97 -1.05 11.94
C ILE A 158 -16.33 0.33 11.70
N THR A 159 -15.35 0.74 12.51
CA THR A 159 -14.61 2.01 12.34
C THR A 159 -13.83 2.04 11.02
N GLN A 160 -13.19 0.93 10.65
CA GLN A 160 -12.53 0.81 9.34
C GLN A 160 -13.51 0.91 8.18
N GLN A 161 -14.68 0.27 8.31
CA GLN A 161 -15.74 0.37 7.30
C GLN A 161 -16.29 1.80 7.20
N LEU A 162 -16.45 2.50 8.32
CA LEU A 162 -16.85 3.90 8.36
C LEU A 162 -15.85 4.76 7.58
N VAL A 163 -14.56 4.71 7.95
CA VAL A 163 -13.48 5.47 7.28
C VAL A 163 -13.42 5.18 5.79
N LYS A 164 -13.51 3.91 5.39
CA LYS A 164 -13.52 3.50 3.98
C LYS A 164 -14.67 4.17 3.22
N ASN A 165 -15.86 4.19 3.82
CA ASN A 165 -17.09 4.65 3.15
C ASN A 165 -17.27 6.19 3.17
N THR A 166 -16.64 6.90 4.12
CA THR A 166 -16.83 8.36 4.29
C THR A 166 -15.62 9.19 3.89
N LEU A 167 -14.42 8.74 4.25
CA LEU A 167 -13.18 9.51 4.12
C LEU A 167 -12.34 9.11 2.90
N LEU A 168 -12.40 7.85 2.50
CA LEU A 168 -11.56 7.31 1.44
C LEU A 168 -12.35 7.07 0.15
N SER A 169 -11.61 6.71 -0.91
CA SER A 169 -12.15 6.33 -2.21
C SER A 169 -12.57 4.86 -2.22
N ASP A 170 -13.51 4.49 -3.11
CA ASP A 170 -13.96 3.10 -3.28
C ASP A 170 -12.90 2.22 -3.98
N GLU A 171 -11.75 2.78 -4.37
CA GLU A 171 -10.67 2.07 -5.06
C GLU A 171 -10.11 0.87 -4.28
N HIS A 172 -9.99 -0.30 -4.91
CA HIS A 172 -9.38 -1.45 -4.25
C HIS A 172 -7.86 -1.41 -4.37
N SER A 173 -7.19 -0.71 -3.45
CA SER A 173 -5.72 -0.62 -3.39
C SER A 173 -5.16 -0.97 -2.00
N LEU A 174 -3.94 -1.53 -1.96
CA LEU A 174 -3.20 -1.73 -0.70
C LEU A 174 -2.92 -0.40 0.00
N MET A 175 -2.71 0.66 -0.79
CA MET A 175 -2.50 2.02 -0.28
C MET A 175 -3.74 2.54 0.44
N ARG A 176 -4.93 2.37 -0.16
CA ARG A 176 -6.20 2.69 0.51
C ARG A 176 -6.34 1.91 1.80
N LYS A 177 -6.09 0.59 1.80
CA LYS A 177 -6.22 -0.24 3.00
C LYS A 177 -5.25 0.19 4.11
N TYR A 178 -4.05 0.62 3.74
CA TYR A 178 -3.08 1.20 4.67
C TYR A 178 -3.61 2.53 5.25
N GLN A 179 -4.08 3.46 4.42
CA GLN A 179 -4.69 4.70 4.89
C GLN A 179 -5.91 4.45 5.80
N GLU A 180 -6.75 3.47 5.45
CA GLU A 180 -7.91 3.05 6.25
C GLU A 180 -7.50 2.65 7.66
N PHE A 181 -6.41 1.90 7.81
CA PHE A 181 -5.89 1.49 9.11
C PHE A 181 -5.45 2.68 9.98
N PHE A 182 -4.71 3.64 9.41
CA PHE A 182 -4.27 4.82 10.19
C PHE A 182 -5.40 5.79 10.47
N MET A 183 -6.30 5.99 9.51
CA MET A 183 -7.44 6.87 9.69
C MET A 183 -8.46 6.28 10.67
N SER A 184 -8.61 4.96 10.77
CA SER A 184 -9.48 4.36 11.78
C SER A 184 -8.94 4.53 13.19
N ILE A 185 -7.62 4.59 13.38
CA ILE A 185 -7.01 4.99 14.66
C ILE A 185 -7.25 6.47 14.96
N ALA A 186 -7.26 7.33 13.93
CA ALA A 186 -7.45 8.77 14.12
C ALA A 186 -8.91 9.18 14.37
N VAL A 187 -9.87 8.34 13.96
CA VAL A 187 -11.32 8.57 14.14
C VAL A 187 -11.80 8.09 15.50
N GLU A 188 -11.19 7.05 16.08
CA GLU A 188 -11.39 6.70 17.50
C GLU A 188 -10.73 7.72 18.43
#